data_AF-A0A940AP06-F1
#
_entry.id   AF-A0A940AP06-F1
#
_cell.length_a   1.000
_cell.length_b   1.000
_cell.length_c   1.000
_cell.angle_alpha   90.00
_cell.angle_beta   90.00
_cell.angle_gamma   90.00
#
_symmetry.space_group_name_H-M   'P 1'
#
loop_
_entity.id
_entity.type
_entity.pdbx_description
1 polymer ?
#
loop_
_entity_poly.entity_id
_entity_poly.type
_entity_poly.pdbx_seq_one_letter_code
_entity_poly.pdbx_strand_id
1 'polypeptide(L)'
;MKADARNEERAKAVLEAAGSTAKVLAGANASNWEAFNALAAGKLVLGLKAADLSELHDLVEKLEAAGNKNLILDVTGKTIKDAFANAMQVRRAALKGGDRSFGYPAIVNTARLARGDRHMQAALASMFTLRYGSVVVMDSMSYAEALPLFGLRQNIFTDPQKPMKVEPGVYPLNGADENSICCVTVDFALTYFVVSGELERSGVPINMFITDAGGYSVLTSWAAGKFSAGSIEKFFKDFDIDSKFKNKVLILPGKVAVLKGELEARLPGWRIVVGTTEAIQLVRFLREFK
;
A
#
# COMPACT_ATOMS: atom_id res chain seq x y z
N MET A 1 -4.26 18.79 6.44
CA MET A 1 -3.66 20.12 6.11
C MET A 1 -4.26 21.11 7.09
N LYS A 2 -3.49 21.70 8.03
CA LYS A 2 -4.10 22.45 9.14
C LYS A 2 -4.27 23.96 8.90
N ALA A 3 -3.66 24.58 7.88
CA ALA A 3 -3.87 25.99 7.55
C ALA A 3 -3.88 26.23 6.02
N ASP A 4 -5.02 26.62 5.43
CA ASP A 4 -5.07 27.41 4.18
C ASP A 4 -5.42 28.84 4.61
N ALA A 5 -4.40 29.58 5.01
CA ALA A 5 -4.54 30.95 5.46
C ALA A 5 -4.03 31.86 4.34
N ARG A 6 -4.92 32.59 3.68
CA ARG A 6 -4.52 33.64 2.72
C ARG A 6 -4.02 34.92 3.42
N ASN A 7 -4.21 35.00 4.73
CA ASN A 7 -3.91 36.15 5.58
C ASN A 7 -2.97 35.70 6.71
N GLU A 8 -1.91 36.47 6.94
CA GLU A 8 -0.91 36.27 7.99
C GLU A 8 -1.53 36.13 9.40
N GLU A 9 -2.55 36.94 9.72
CA GLU A 9 -3.23 36.88 11.02
C GLU A 9 -3.91 35.52 11.24
N ARG A 10 -4.54 34.99 10.18
CA ARG A 10 -5.15 33.66 10.23
C ARG A 10 -4.10 32.57 10.31
N ALA A 11 -2.96 32.73 9.65
CA ALA A 11 -1.85 31.79 9.75
C ALA A 11 -1.35 31.70 11.19
N LYS A 12 -1.10 32.86 11.83
CA LYS A 12 -0.71 32.94 13.24
C LYS A 12 -1.71 32.27 14.17
N ALA A 13 -3.00 32.62 14.07
CA ALA A 13 -4.05 32.03 14.90
C ALA A 13 -4.16 30.51 14.74
N VAL A 14 -4.03 30.01 13.51
CA VAL A 14 -4.08 28.56 13.24
C VAL A 14 -2.82 27.85 13.75
N LEU A 15 -1.64 28.47 13.65
CA LEU A 15 -0.41 27.91 14.20
C LEU A 15 -0.46 27.85 15.72
N GLU A 16 -1.00 28.88 16.37
CA GLU A 16 -1.22 28.89 17.82
C GLU A 16 -2.17 27.78 18.25
N ALA A 17 -3.31 27.63 17.58
CA ALA A 17 -4.26 26.55 17.85
C ALA A 17 -3.69 25.15 17.56
N ALA A 18 -2.83 25.02 16.54
CA ALA A 18 -2.21 23.75 16.18
C ALA A 18 -1.00 23.38 17.07
N GLY A 19 -0.35 24.37 17.69
CA GLY A 19 0.83 24.19 18.53
C GLY A 19 1.91 23.34 17.85
N SER A 20 2.50 22.41 18.62
CA SER A 20 3.56 21.50 18.15
C SER A 20 3.12 20.48 17.09
N THR A 21 1.81 20.36 16.84
CA THR A 21 1.27 19.46 15.81
C THR A 21 1.30 20.05 14.40
N ALA A 22 1.59 21.35 14.26
CA ALA A 22 1.79 21.97 12.96
C ALA A 22 3.03 21.38 12.27
N LYS A 23 2.86 20.97 11.00
CA LYS A 23 3.94 20.42 10.15
C LYS A 23 4.04 21.12 8.80
N VAL A 24 2.90 21.58 8.28
CA VAL A 24 2.81 22.25 6.97
C VAL A 24 2.02 23.54 7.15
N LEU A 25 2.59 24.66 6.71
CA LEU A 25 1.93 25.95 6.57
C LEU A 25 1.70 26.21 5.08
N ALA A 26 0.45 26.09 4.60
CA ALA A 26 0.13 26.26 3.19
C ALA A 26 -0.54 27.61 2.90
N GLY A 27 -0.28 28.17 1.72
CA GLY A 27 -0.90 29.41 1.24
C GLY A 27 0.06 30.56 0.93
N ALA A 28 1.37 30.33 1.04
CA ALA A 28 2.37 31.32 0.65
C ALA A 28 2.31 31.57 -0.87
N ASN A 29 2.32 32.84 -1.25
CA ASN A 29 2.21 33.32 -2.63
C ASN A 29 3.06 34.58 -2.82
N ALA A 30 3.10 35.10 -4.05
CA ALA A 30 3.93 36.25 -4.41
C ALA A 30 3.76 37.50 -3.52
N SER A 31 2.59 37.69 -2.91
CA SER A 31 2.29 38.87 -2.08
C SER A 31 2.62 38.71 -0.59
N ASN A 32 2.81 37.49 -0.08
CA ASN A 32 2.93 37.25 1.36
C ASN A 32 4.05 36.27 1.76
N TRP A 33 4.90 35.88 0.80
CA TRP A 33 5.91 34.84 1.00
C TRP A 33 6.92 35.19 2.08
N GLU A 34 7.33 36.45 2.23
CA GLU A 34 8.29 36.87 3.26
C GLU A 34 7.76 36.62 4.67
N ALA A 35 6.53 37.08 4.94
CA ALA A 35 5.86 36.88 6.22
C ALA A 35 5.63 35.38 6.50
N PHE A 36 5.19 34.63 5.50
CA PHE A 36 4.96 33.19 5.64
C PHE A 36 6.27 32.40 5.83
N ASN A 37 7.35 32.81 5.18
CA ASN A 37 8.68 32.24 5.35
C ASN A 37 9.20 32.49 6.77
N ALA A 38 9.04 33.71 7.29
CA ALA A 38 9.38 34.05 8.66
C ALA A 38 8.54 33.23 9.67
N LEU A 39 7.24 33.07 9.43
CA LEU A 39 6.36 32.24 10.27
C LEU A 39 6.73 30.76 10.26
N ALA A 40 7.15 30.23 9.10
CA ALA A 40 7.61 28.85 9.01
C ALA A 40 8.92 28.63 9.79
N ALA A 41 9.77 29.66 9.88
CA ALA A 41 11.02 29.70 10.66
C ALA A 41 11.91 28.45 10.45
N GLY A 42 11.88 27.86 9.26
CA GLY A 42 12.56 26.59 8.93
C GLY A 42 12.02 25.33 9.62
N LYS A 43 11.05 25.46 10.53
CA LYS A 43 10.46 24.35 11.31
C LYS A 43 9.26 23.70 10.63
N LEU A 44 8.59 24.44 9.76
CA LEU A 44 7.41 23.99 9.03
C LEU A 44 7.73 23.86 7.55
N VAL A 45 7.12 22.86 6.89
CA VAL A 45 7.12 22.79 5.42
C VAL A 45 6.23 23.91 4.89
N LEU A 46 6.75 24.73 3.99
CA LEU A 46 6.03 25.86 3.43
C LEU A 46 5.33 25.48 2.11
N GLY A 47 4.00 25.55 2.12
CA GLY A 47 3.15 25.25 0.96
C GLY A 47 2.94 26.48 0.07
N LEU A 48 3.45 26.38 -1.16
CA LEU A 48 3.48 27.45 -2.13
C LEU A 48 2.29 27.38 -3.07
N LYS A 49 1.72 28.53 -3.41
CA LYS A 49 0.59 28.67 -4.32
C LYS A 49 0.79 29.86 -5.23
N ALA A 50 0.55 29.67 -6.51
CA ALA A 50 0.63 30.71 -7.53
C ALA A 50 -0.48 30.54 -8.57
N ALA A 51 -0.63 31.48 -9.51
CA ALA A 51 -1.67 31.41 -10.53
C ALA A 51 -1.38 30.34 -11.59
N ASP A 52 -0.10 30.11 -11.89
CA ASP A 52 0.42 29.12 -12.84
C ASP A 52 1.80 28.60 -12.42
N LEU A 53 2.38 27.71 -13.24
CA LEU A 53 3.68 27.13 -12.96
C LEU A 53 4.84 28.12 -13.08
N SER A 54 4.74 29.15 -13.93
CA SER A 54 5.82 30.14 -14.08
C SER A 54 5.94 30.95 -12.80
N GLU A 55 4.83 31.50 -12.31
CA GLU A 55 4.82 32.23 -11.04
C GLU A 55 5.21 31.33 -9.85
N LEU A 56 4.84 30.04 -9.90
CA LEU A 56 5.22 29.09 -8.87
C LEU A 56 6.73 28.85 -8.85
N HIS A 57 7.36 28.77 -10.03
CA HIS A 57 8.80 28.65 -10.18
C HIS A 57 9.51 29.89 -9.61
N ASP A 58 9.09 31.09 -10.00
CA ASP A 58 9.66 32.35 -9.50
C ASP A 58 9.57 32.44 -7.97
N LEU A 59 8.47 31.94 -7.40
CA LEU A 59 8.27 31.92 -5.95
C LEU A 59 9.22 30.94 -5.25
N VAL A 60 9.50 29.79 -5.86
CA VAL A 60 10.52 28.86 -5.35
C VAL A 60 11.89 29.52 -5.34
N GLU A 61 12.30 30.16 -6.44
CA GLU A 61 13.62 30.79 -6.54
C GLU A 61 13.82 31.87 -5.47
N LYS A 62 12.79 32.70 -5.21
CA LYS A 62 12.82 33.70 -4.13
C LYS A 62 13.02 33.07 -2.76
N LEU A 63 12.34 31.96 -2.48
CA LEU A 63 12.44 31.26 -1.20
C LEU A 63 13.79 30.54 -1.05
N GLU A 64 14.30 29.94 -2.12
CA GLU A 64 15.64 29.34 -2.12
C GLU A 64 16.73 30.39 -1.90
N ALA A 65 16.63 31.55 -2.55
CA ALA A 65 17.54 32.67 -2.35
C ALA A 65 17.47 33.22 -0.92
N ALA A 66 16.29 33.17 -0.29
CA ALA A 66 16.10 33.47 1.13
C ALA A 66 16.54 32.33 2.06
N GLY A 67 17.12 31.24 1.53
CA GLY A 67 17.68 30.12 2.30
C GLY A 67 16.67 29.07 2.74
N ASN A 68 15.42 29.12 2.30
CA ASN A 68 14.40 28.11 2.64
C ASN A 68 14.19 27.09 1.52
N LYS A 69 14.53 25.83 1.80
CA LYS A 69 14.33 24.68 0.91
C LYS A 69 13.34 23.65 1.48
N ASN A 70 12.62 24.00 2.53
CA ASN A 70 11.59 23.12 3.11
C ASN A 70 10.23 23.44 2.50
N LEU A 71 10.07 23.15 1.21
CA LEU A 71 8.95 23.61 0.39
C LEU A 71 8.06 22.46 -0.09
N ILE A 72 6.79 22.76 -0.36
CA ILE A 72 5.85 21.88 -1.03
C ILE A 72 4.97 22.70 -2.00
N LEU A 73 4.70 22.17 -3.18
CA LEU A 73 4.10 22.93 -4.29
C LEU A 73 2.61 22.62 -4.41
N ASP A 74 1.72 23.61 -4.24
CA ASP A 74 0.31 23.46 -4.60
C ASP A 74 0.16 23.53 -6.12
N VAL A 75 0.10 22.36 -6.75
CA VAL A 75 -0.07 22.24 -8.20
C VAL A 75 -1.54 22.14 -8.60
N THR A 76 -2.47 22.28 -7.66
CA THR A 76 -3.88 22.26 -8.02
C THR A 76 -4.19 23.45 -8.93
N GLY A 77 -4.74 23.16 -10.10
CA GLY A 77 -5.10 24.15 -11.11
C GLY A 77 -6.49 24.74 -10.88
N LYS A 78 -7.00 25.45 -11.90
CA LYS A 78 -8.38 25.94 -11.96
C LYS A 78 -9.35 24.82 -12.33
N THR A 79 -8.91 23.92 -13.22
CA THR A 79 -9.67 22.73 -13.63
C THR A 79 -8.92 21.44 -13.29
N ILE A 80 -9.64 20.31 -13.35
CA ILE A 80 -9.05 18.97 -13.20
C ILE A 80 -7.95 18.74 -14.26
N LYS A 81 -8.19 19.19 -15.50
CA LYS A 81 -7.23 19.10 -16.61
C LYS A 81 -5.94 19.84 -16.28
N ASP A 82 -6.05 21.06 -15.76
CA ASP A 82 -4.89 21.87 -15.39
C ASP A 82 -4.13 21.25 -14.23
N ALA A 83 -4.83 20.80 -13.18
CA ALA A 83 -4.20 20.15 -12.04
C ALA A 83 -3.41 18.89 -12.44
N PHE A 84 -3.97 18.08 -13.34
CA PHE A 84 -3.28 16.91 -13.89
C PHE A 84 -2.05 17.30 -14.73
N ALA A 85 -2.20 18.27 -15.64
CA ALA A 85 -1.11 18.77 -16.46
C ALA A 85 0.04 19.32 -15.60
N ASN A 86 -0.29 20.11 -14.58
CA ASN A 86 0.67 20.70 -13.66
C ASN A 86 1.46 19.63 -12.89
N ALA A 87 0.78 18.66 -12.28
CA ALA A 87 1.44 17.57 -11.54
C ALA A 87 2.40 16.77 -12.45
N MET A 88 1.99 16.51 -13.69
CA MET A 88 2.84 15.83 -14.68
C MET A 88 4.04 16.69 -15.10
N GLN A 89 3.83 17.98 -15.33
CA GLN A 89 4.88 18.92 -15.78
C GLN A 89 5.92 19.13 -14.69
N VAL A 90 5.53 19.44 -13.46
CA VAL A 90 6.44 19.60 -12.30
C VAL A 90 7.31 18.35 -12.15
N ARG A 91 6.71 17.16 -12.15
CA ARG A 91 7.48 15.91 -12.04
C ARG A 91 8.44 15.68 -13.21
N ARG A 92 8.01 15.97 -14.44
CA ARG A 92 8.86 15.78 -15.64
C ARG A 92 9.99 16.81 -15.70
N ALA A 93 9.73 18.06 -15.37
CA ALA A 93 10.71 19.12 -15.32
C ALA A 93 11.83 18.75 -14.32
N ALA A 94 11.44 18.31 -13.12
CA ALA A 94 12.38 17.91 -12.08
C ALA A 94 13.26 16.71 -12.46
N LEU A 95 12.69 15.67 -13.08
CA LEU A 95 13.41 14.43 -13.36
C LEU A 95 14.11 14.37 -14.72
N LYS A 96 13.50 14.94 -15.77
CA LYS A 96 14.00 14.87 -17.15
C LYS A 96 14.51 16.21 -17.66
N GLY A 97 13.90 17.31 -17.21
CA GLY A 97 14.34 18.66 -17.58
C GLY A 97 15.56 19.15 -16.80
N GLY A 98 15.87 18.52 -15.65
CA GLY A 98 16.97 18.94 -14.77
C GLY A 98 16.65 20.17 -13.93
N ASP A 99 15.41 20.65 -13.95
CA ASP A 99 14.95 21.82 -13.20
C ASP A 99 14.81 21.48 -11.71
N ARG A 100 15.74 22.01 -10.91
CA ARG A 100 15.77 21.76 -9.46
C ARG A 100 14.71 22.56 -8.70
N SER A 101 14.22 23.68 -9.25
CA SER A 101 13.19 24.51 -8.63
C SER A 101 11.85 23.77 -8.53
N PHE A 102 11.59 22.80 -9.41
CA PHE A 102 10.45 21.89 -9.29
C PHE A 102 10.75 20.57 -8.56
N GLY A 103 11.90 20.46 -7.90
CA GLY A 103 12.35 19.28 -7.15
C GLY A 103 11.60 18.98 -5.85
N TYR A 104 10.43 19.59 -5.62
CA TYR A 104 9.67 19.51 -4.36
C TYR A 104 8.41 18.64 -4.49
N PRO A 105 7.88 18.08 -3.39
CA PRO A 105 6.62 17.33 -3.41
C PRO A 105 5.44 18.22 -3.81
N ALA A 106 4.34 17.60 -4.26
CA ALA A 106 3.17 18.30 -4.76
C ALA A 106 1.92 18.10 -3.88
N ILE A 107 1.21 19.19 -3.58
CA ILE A 107 -0.15 19.19 -3.03
C ILE A 107 -1.15 19.25 -4.19
N VAL A 108 -2.19 18.43 -4.11
CA VAL A 108 -3.37 18.54 -4.96
C VAL A 108 -4.62 18.61 -4.10
N ASN A 109 -5.37 19.70 -4.21
CA ASN A 109 -6.60 19.90 -3.45
C ASN A 109 -7.84 19.50 -4.26
N THR A 110 -8.31 18.26 -4.07
CA THR A 110 -9.50 17.73 -4.78
C THR A 110 -10.79 18.35 -4.26
N ALA A 111 -10.84 18.75 -2.99
CA ALA A 111 -11.95 19.53 -2.43
C ALA A 111 -12.17 20.86 -3.16
N ARG A 112 -11.11 21.47 -3.69
CA ARG A 112 -11.23 22.68 -4.52
C ARG A 112 -11.73 22.38 -5.93
N LEU A 113 -11.36 21.24 -6.49
CA LEU A 113 -11.70 20.83 -7.85
C LEU A 113 -13.11 20.26 -7.97
N ALA A 114 -13.61 19.61 -6.92
CA ALA A 114 -14.87 18.87 -6.91
C ALA A 114 -15.60 19.05 -5.58
N ARG A 115 -15.80 20.31 -5.18
CA ARG A 115 -16.37 20.67 -3.89
C ARG A 115 -17.76 20.06 -3.71
N GLY A 116 -17.99 19.39 -2.59
CA GLY A 116 -19.28 18.75 -2.26
C GLY A 116 -19.57 17.45 -3.02
N ASP A 117 -18.79 17.10 -4.04
CA ASP A 117 -18.89 15.82 -4.75
C ASP A 117 -17.85 14.83 -4.22
N ARG A 118 -18.24 14.04 -3.22
CA ARG A 118 -17.36 13.06 -2.57
C ARG A 118 -16.87 11.98 -3.53
N HIS A 119 -17.73 11.51 -4.43
CA HIS A 119 -17.36 10.46 -5.38
C HIS A 119 -16.32 10.95 -6.37
N MET A 120 -16.49 12.17 -6.89
CA MET A 120 -15.48 12.79 -7.75
C MET A 120 -14.18 13.06 -6.98
N GLN A 121 -14.24 13.52 -5.72
CA GLN A 121 -13.03 13.70 -4.91
C GLN A 121 -12.26 12.38 -4.70
N ALA A 122 -12.96 11.26 -4.46
CA ALA A 122 -12.34 9.95 -4.32
C ALA A 122 -11.72 9.44 -5.64
N ALA A 123 -12.39 9.68 -6.77
CA ALA A 123 -11.85 9.37 -8.10
C ALA A 123 -10.58 10.18 -8.40
N LEU A 124 -10.61 11.50 -8.12
CA LEU A 124 -9.45 12.37 -8.28
C LEU A 124 -8.32 11.99 -7.32
N ALA A 125 -8.62 11.64 -6.07
CA ALA A 125 -7.61 11.20 -5.11
C ALA A 125 -6.91 9.91 -5.57
N SER A 126 -7.66 8.97 -6.15
CA SER A 126 -7.11 7.76 -6.77
C SER A 126 -6.17 8.12 -7.92
N MET A 127 -6.61 9.00 -8.83
CA MET A 127 -5.80 9.46 -9.96
C MET A 127 -4.51 10.16 -9.52
N PHE A 128 -4.57 11.08 -8.55
CA PHE A 128 -3.39 11.80 -8.08
C PHE A 128 -2.46 10.95 -7.21
N THR A 129 -2.98 9.90 -6.56
CA THR A 129 -2.13 8.85 -5.95
C THR A 129 -1.30 8.14 -7.03
N LEU A 130 -1.89 7.87 -8.19
CA LEU A 130 -1.19 7.28 -9.34
C LEU A 130 -0.27 8.29 -10.07
N ARG A 131 -0.58 9.58 -9.95
CA ARG A 131 0.00 10.67 -10.76
C ARG A 131 0.46 11.82 -9.89
N TYR A 132 1.52 11.56 -9.15
CA TYR A 132 2.43 12.55 -8.55
C TYR A 132 1.82 13.54 -7.54
N GLY A 133 0.60 13.31 -7.04
CA GLY A 133 0.07 14.01 -5.89
C GLY A 133 0.68 13.47 -4.60
N SER A 134 1.69 14.14 -4.06
CA SER A 134 2.37 13.72 -2.82
C SER A 134 1.46 13.90 -1.59
N VAL A 135 0.65 14.95 -1.59
CA VAL A 135 -0.39 15.20 -0.59
C VAL A 135 -1.69 15.51 -1.33
N VAL A 136 -2.72 14.70 -1.09
CA VAL A 136 -4.05 14.92 -1.66
C VAL A 136 -4.99 15.42 -0.56
N VAL A 137 -5.63 16.56 -0.79
CA VAL A 137 -6.55 17.18 0.18
C VAL A 137 -7.99 16.96 -0.27
N MET A 138 -8.78 16.35 0.61
CA MET A 138 -10.21 16.06 0.44
C MET A 138 -11.01 16.78 1.53
N ASP A 139 -12.30 17.02 1.30
CA ASP A 139 -13.20 17.66 2.28
C ASP A 139 -13.41 16.76 3.50
N SER A 140 -13.55 15.46 3.25
CA SER A 140 -13.73 14.43 4.27
C SER A 140 -13.13 13.11 3.78
N MET A 141 -12.87 12.21 4.71
CA MET A 141 -12.45 10.84 4.42
C MET A 141 -13.24 9.89 5.32
N SER A 142 -14.24 9.21 4.76
CA SER A 142 -14.94 8.12 5.44
C SER A 142 -14.12 6.82 5.38
N TYR A 143 -14.47 5.83 6.21
CA TYR A 143 -13.85 4.50 6.13
C TYR A 143 -13.99 3.86 4.74
N ALA A 144 -15.16 4.02 4.11
CA ALA A 144 -15.46 3.48 2.79
C ALA A 144 -14.58 4.08 1.68
N GLU A 145 -14.14 5.33 1.83
CA GLU A 145 -13.19 5.98 0.91
C GLU A 145 -11.74 5.66 1.28
N ALA A 146 -11.42 5.63 2.58
CA ALA A 146 -10.07 5.39 3.08
C ALA A 146 -9.55 3.99 2.71
N LEU A 147 -10.39 2.96 2.87
CA LEU A 147 -10.02 1.57 2.61
C LEU A 147 -9.49 1.35 1.18
N PRO A 148 -10.22 1.70 0.11
CA PRO A 148 -9.71 1.55 -1.26
C PRO A 148 -8.55 2.49 -1.58
N LEU A 149 -8.54 3.73 -1.05
CA LEU A 149 -7.45 4.68 -1.31
C LEU A 149 -6.12 4.25 -0.66
N PHE A 150 -6.16 3.74 0.57
CA PHE A 150 -4.96 3.21 1.21
C PHE A 150 -4.50 1.90 0.60
N GLY A 151 -5.42 1.02 0.20
CA GLY A 151 -5.09 -0.17 -0.59
C GLY A 151 -4.41 0.19 -1.92
N LEU A 152 -4.95 1.16 -2.65
CA LEU A 152 -4.35 1.68 -3.88
C LEU A 152 -2.95 2.24 -3.64
N ARG A 153 -2.78 3.08 -2.62
CA ARG A 153 -1.48 3.64 -2.25
C ARG A 153 -0.48 2.53 -1.93
N GLN A 154 -0.86 1.55 -1.12
CA GLN A 154 0.01 0.43 -0.79
C GLN A 154 0.45 -0.33 -2.05
N ASN A 155 -0.49 -0.64 -2.95
CA ASN A 155 -0.20 -1.34 -4.19
C ASN A 155 0.78 -0.56 -5.09
N ILE A 156 0.59 0.75 -5.24
CA ILE A 156 1.40 1.58 -6.14
C ILE A 156 2.79 1.88 -5.60
N PHE A 157 2.93 2.01 -4.28
CA PHE A 157 4.22 2.31 -3.64
C PHE A 157 4.96 1.06 -3.14
N THR A 158 4.47 -0.14 -3.43
CA THR A 158 5.20 -1.39 -3.19
C THR A 158 6.34 -1.51 -4.20
N ASP A 159 7.54 -1.89 -3.74
CA ASP A 159 8.69 -2.14 -4.59
C ASP A 159 8.37 -3.27 -5.60
N PRO A 160 8.29 -2.99 -6.91
CA PRO A 160 7.93 -4.00 -7.90
C PRO A 160 9.01 -5.07 -8.09
N GLN A 161 10.26 -4.83 -7.62
CA GLN A 161 11.36 -5.78 -7.74
C GLN A 161 11.40 -6.78 -6.59
N LYS A 162 10.74 -6.48 -5.46
CA LYS A 162 10.75 -7.30 -4.26
C LYS A 162 9.32 -7.69 -3.90
N PRO A 163 8.86 -8.89 -4.32
CA PRO A 163 7.58 -9.40 -3.87
C PRO A 163 7.53 -9.40 -2.34
N MET A 164 6.42 -8.93 -1.77
CA MET A 164 6.21 -9.04 -0.34
C MET A 164 6.10 -10.52 0.03
N LYS A 165 7.03 -11.00 0.86
CA LYS A 165 7.10 -12.39 1.30
C LYS A 165 6.72 -12.53 2.76
N VAL A 166 6.18 -13.69 3.10
CA VAL A 166 6.05 -14.19 4.46
C VAL A 166 7.12 -15.23 4.69
N GLU A 167 7.65 -15.31 5.91
CA GLU A 167 8.70 -16.27 6.23
C GLU A 167 8.18 -17.72 6.06
N PRO A 168 8.89 -18.58 5.29
CA PRO A 168 8.52 -19.99 5.19
C PRO A 168 8.50 -20.66 6.55
N GLY A 169 7.47 -21.46 6.82
CA GLY A 169 7.33 -22.12 8.12
C GLY A 169 5.94 -22.64 8.40
N VAL A 170 5.73 -23.03 9.66
CA VAL A 170 4.47 -23.58 10.16
C VAL A 170 3.77 -22.52 11.00
N TYR A 171 2.54 -22.20 10.62
CA TYR A 171 1.69 -21.21 11.28
C TYR A 171 0.45 -21.90 11.84
N PRO A 172 0.40 -22.16 13.16
CA PRO A 172 -0.79 -22.72 13.80
C PRO A 172 -1.88 -21.66 13.90
N LEU A 173 -3.10 -21.99 13.44
CA LEU A 173 -4.26 -21.09 13.48
C LEU A 173 -5.39 -21.72 14.28
N ASN A 174 -6.22 -20.88 14.90
CA ASN A 174 -7.39 -21.30 15.70
C ASN A 174 -7.06 -22.33 16.81
N GLY A 175 -5.86 -22.23 17.42
CA GLY A 175 -5.44 -23.16 18.48
C GLY A 175 -5.01 -24.54 17.97
N ALA A 176 -4.54 -24.64 16.73
CA ALA A 176 -4.02 -25.87 16.15
C ALA A 176 -2.91 -26.51 16.99
N ASP A 177 -2.96 -27.83 17.06
CA ASP A 177 -1.97 -28.70 17.71
C ASP A 177 -1.44 -29.75 16.71
N GLU A 178 -0.65 -30.71 17.20
CA GLU A 178 -0.10 -31.82 16.42
C GLU A 178 -1.16 -32.76 15.81
N ASN A 179 -2.40 -32.74 16.29
CA ASN A 179 -3.53 -33.56 15.82
C ASN A 179 -4.43 -32.82 14.83
N SER A 180 -4.20 -31.53 14.65
CA SER A 180 -4.98 -30.68 13.75
C SER A 180 -4.59 -30.95 12.29
N ILE A 181 -5.55 -30.77 11.38
CA ILE A 181 -5.31 -30.89 9.94
C ILE A 181 -4.24 -29.90 9.48
N CYS A 182 -3.54 -30.23 8.39
CA CYS A 182 -2.52 -29.36 7.81
C CYS A 182 -2.97 -28.87 6.43
N CYS A 183 -2.56 -27.67 6.04
CA CYS A 183 -2.68 -27.20 4.66
C CYS A 183 -1.38 -26.56 4.19
N VAL A 184 -1.12 -26.59 2.88
CA VAL A 184 0.08 -25.96 2.30
C VAL A 184 -0.30 -24.81 1.38
N THR A 185 0.49 -23.73 1.44
CA THR A 185 0.47 -22.64 0.46
C THR A 185 1.87 -22.03 0.32
N VAL A 186 1.96 -20.91 -0.38
CA VAL A 186 3.20 -20.23 -0.78
C VAL A 186 3.49 -18.99 0.06
N ASP A 187 4.76 -18.55 0.04
CA ASP A 187 5.30 -17.40 0.76
C ASP A 187 4.87 -16.02 0.21
N PHE A 188 4.06 -15.93 -0.85
CA PHE A 188 3.56 -14.64 -1.35
C PHE A 188 2.55 -14.02 -0.39
N ALA A 189 2.84 -12.81 0.10
CA ALA A 189 2.07 -12.16 1.17
C ALA A 189 0.58 -12.04 0.88
N LEU A 190 0.17 -11.69 -0.34
CA LEU A 190 -1.25 -11.59 -0.67
C LEU A 190 -1.94 -12.96 -0.63
N THR A 191 -1.29 -14.02 -1.13
CA THR A 191 -1.82 -15.39 -0.99
C THR A 191 -1.91 -15.77 0.47
N TYR A 192 -0.87 -15.50 1.26
CA TYR A 192 -0.84 -15.79 2.68
C TYR A 192 -2.02 -15.13 3.41
N PHE A 193 -2.22 -13.82 3.27
CA PHE A 193 -3.28 -13.10 3.99
C PHE A 193 -4.68 -13.51 3.53
N VAL A 194 -4.85 -13.77 2.23
CA VAL A 194 -6.14 -14.25 1.70
C VAL A 194 -6.46 -15.65 2.22
N VAL A 195 -5.48 -16.56 2.28
CA VAL A 195 -5.72 -17.92 2.79
C VAL A 195 -5.87 -17.91 4.32
N SER A 196 -4.93 -17.31 5.05
CA SER A 196 -4.96 -17.27 6.53
C SER A 196 -6.23 -16.61 7.07
N GLY A 197 -6.69 -15.50 6.49
CA GLY A 197 -7.93 -14.85 6.93
C GLY A 197 -9.17 -15.72 6.74
N GLU A 198 -9.19 -16.59 5.73
CA GLU A 198 -10.25 -17.58 5.50
C GLU A 198 -10.15 -18.76 6.48
N LEU A 199 -8.92 -19.22 6.76
CA LEU A 199 -8.64 -20.25 7.76
C LEU A 199 -9.05 -19.78 9.16
N GLU A 200 -8.67 -18.57 9.57
CA GLU A 200 -9.08 -17.95 10.84
C GLU A 200 -10.60 -17.84 10.93
N ARG A 201 -11.26 -17.31 9.88
CA ARG A 201 -12.72 -17.18 9.84
C ARG A 201 -13.46 -18.52 9.91
N SER A 202 -12.81 -19.61 9.49
CA SER A 202 -13.41 -20.95 9.57
C SER A 202 -13.66 -21.39 11.01
N GLY A 203 -12.82 -20.95 11.96
CA GLY A 203 -12.79 -21.42 13.35
C GLY A 203 -12.28 -22.86 13.52
N VAL A 204 -11.76 -23.48 12.46
CA VAL A 204 -11.23 -24.84 12.49
C VAL A 204 -9.74 -24.79 12.86
N PRO A 205 -9.27 -25.54 13.88
CA PRO A 205 -7.84 -25.68 14.18
C PRO A 205 -7.10 -26.27 12.97
N ILE A 206 -6.12 -25.53 12.45
CA ILE A 206 -5.36 -25.92 11.26
C ILE A 206 -3.92 -25.41 11.31
N ASN A 207 -2.98 -26.26 10.90
CA ASN A 207 -1.58 -25.90 10.72
C ASN A 207 -1.34 -25.48 9.27
N MET A 208 -0.99 -24.21 9.05
CA MET A 208 -0.73 -23.66 7.73
C MET A 208 0.77 -23.71 7.42
N PHE A 209 1.16 -24.48 6.42
CA PHE A 209 2.53 -24.62 5.94
C PHE A 209 2.79 -23.63 4.82
N ILE A 210 3.79 -22.76 5.00
CA ILE A 210 4.21 -21.76 4.03
C ILE A 210 5.52 -22.22 3.41
N THR A 211 5.49 -22.61 2.15
CA THR A 211 6.70 -23.01 1.41
C THR A 211 7.36 -21.81 0.74
N ASP A 212 8.69 -21.77 0.68
CA ASP A 212 9.41 -20.79 -0.15
C ASP A 212 9.11 -21.03 -1.64
N ALA A 213 8.33 -20.11 -2.22
CA ALA A 213 7.95 -20.13 -3.61
C ALA A 213 8.53 -18.93 -4.37
N GLY A 214 9.51 -18.23 -3.78
CA GLY A 214 10.10 -17.04 -4.36
C GLY A 214 9.22 -15.79 -4.24
N GLY A 215 8.18 -15.79 -3.40
CA GLY A 215 7.21 -14.70 -3.27
C GLY A 215 6.22 -14.63 -4.42
N TYR A 216 5.97 -15.76 -5.09
CA TYR A 216 5.01 -15.86 -6.19
C TYR A 216 3.69 -16.49 -5.74
N SER A 217 2.59 -16.11 -6.41
CA SER A 217 1.28 -16.73 -6.20
C SER A 217 1.29 -18.23 -6.56
N VAL A 218 0.34 -19.01 -6.02
CA VAL A 218 0.29 -20.48 -6.20
C VAL A 218 0.47 -20.94 -7.66
N LEU A 219 -0.28 -20.34 -8.59
CA LEU A 219 -0.20 -20.72 -10.01
C LEU A 219 1.09 -20.24 -10.66
N THR A 220 1.56 -19.03 -10.31
CA THR A 220 2.80 -18.47 -10.83
C THR A 220 4.01 -19.30 -10.38
N SER A 221 4.07 -19.68 -9.10
CA SER A 221 5.13 -20.52 -8.57
C SER A 221 5.09 -21.93 -9.11
N TRP A 222 3.90 -22.51 -9.29
CA TRP A 222 3.74 -23.82 -9.91
C TRP A 222 4.24 -23.82 -11.35
N ALA A 223 3.82 -22.84 -12.16
CA ALA A 223 4.28 -22.70 -13.54
C ALA A 223 5.79 -22.46 -13.64
N ALA A 224 6.38 -21.76 -12.66
CA ALA A 224 7.82 -21.53 -12.56
C ALA A 224 8.61 -22.71 -11.95
N GLY A 225 7.95 -23.82 -11.59
CA GLY A 225 8.56 -24.98 -10.94
C GLY A 225 9.00 -24.76 -9.48
N LYS A 226 8.70 -23.60 -8.90
CA LYS A 226 9.02 -23.23 -7.51
C LYS A 226 8.01 -23.76 -6.49
N PHE A 227 6.82 -24.15 -6.94
CA PHE A 227 5.83 -24.85 -6.11
C PHE A 227 5.45 -26.17 -6.79
N SER A 228 6.15 -27.23 -6.40
CA SER A 228 6.08 -28.58 -6.93
C SER A 228 6.06 -29.61 -5.80
N ALA A 229 5.75 -30.86 -6.12
CA ALA A 229 5.79 -31.94 -5.14
C ALA A 229 7.17 -32.08 -4.48
N GLY A 230 8.25 -31.91 -5.24
CA GLY A 230 9.62 -31.90 -4.72
C GLY A 230 9.93 -30.72 -3.78
N SER A 231 9.42 -29.53 -4.07
CA SER A 231 9.60 -28.37 -3.16
C SER A 231 8.85 -28.54 -1.84
N ILE A 232 7.66 -29.15 -1.87
CA ILE A 232 6.86 -29.44 -0.68
C ILE A 232 7.52 -30.57 0.13
N GLU A 233 8.03 -31.62 -0.53
CA GLU A 233 8.80 -32.68 0.12
C GLU A 233 10.04 -32.12 0.82
N LYS A 234 10.76 -31.19 0.16
CA LYS A 234 11.89 -30.50 0.77
C LYS A 234 11.46 -29.72 2.03
N PHE A 235 10.36 -28.97 1.96
CA PHE A 235 9.82 -28.27 3.13
C PHE A 235 9.51 -29.24 4.29
N PHE A 236 8.94 -30.42 4.00
CA PHE A 236 8.66 -31.42 5.01
C PHE A 236 9.92 -31.89 5.75
N LYS A 237 11.02 -32.07 5.02
CA LYS A 237 12.33 -32.43 5.58
C LYS A 237 12.95 -31.28 6.37
N ASP A 238 13.00 -30.08 5.77
CA ASP A 238 13.64 -28.91 6.34
C ASP A 238 12.98 -28.48 7.67
N PHE A 239 11.65 -28.64 7.79
CA PHE A 239 10.89 -28.30 8.99
C PHE A 239 10.56 -29.49 9.88
N ASP A 240 11.06 -30.69 9.57
CA ASP A 240 10.81 -31.94 10.31
C ASP A 240 9.30 -32.15 10.59
N ILE A 241 8.49 -32.02 9.54
CA ILE A 241 7.02 -32.07 9.62
C ILE A 241 6.55 -33.46 10.05
N ASP A 242 7.28 -34.51 9.66
CA ASP A 242 6.87 -35.88 9.95
C ASP A 242 6.93 -36.26 11.42
N SER A 243 7.89 -35.73 12.17
CA SER A 243 8.00 -35.98 13.61
C SER A 243 6.99 -35.15 14.42
N LYS A 244 6.63 -33.97 13.92
CA LYS A 244 5.85 -32.95 14.66
C LYS A 244 4.34 -33.14 14.60
N PHE A 245 3.82 -33.69 13.51
CA PHE A 245 2.38 -33.78 13.29
C PHE A 245 1.91 -35.23 13.26
N LYS A 246 0.95 -35.55 14.14
CA LYS A 246 0.30 -36.86 14.24
C LYS A 246 -0.80 -37.01 13.19
N ASN A 247 -1.53 -35.93 12.89
CA ASN A 247 -2.52 -35.94 11.84
C ASN A 247 -1.83 -35.78 10.47
N LYS A 248 -1.83 -36.87 9.71
CA LYS A 248 -1.17 -36.97 8.41
C LYS A 248 -2.09 -36.58 7.24
N VAL A 249 -2.90 -35.53 7.41
CA VAL A 249 -3.74 -34.98 6.34
C VAL A 249 -3.17 -33.64 5.89
N LEU A 250 -2.83 -33.53 4.61
CA LEU A 250 -2.37 -32.29 3.98
C LEU A 250 -3.37 -31.82 2.92
N ILE A 251 -3.96 -30.64 3.14
CA ILE A 251 -4.82 -29.96 2.17
C ILE A 251 -3.97 -29.14 1.21
N LEU A 252 -4.12 -29.42 -0.08
CA LEU A 252 -3.45 -28.77 -1.19
C LEU A 252 -4.39 -27.73 -1.85
N PRO A 253 -3.90 -26.58 -2.33
CA PRO A 253 -4.73 -25.64 -3.08
C PRO A 253 -5.31 -26.31 -4.35
N GLY A 254 -6.60 -26.14 -4.58
CA GLY A 254 -7.31 -26.81 -5.68
C GLY A 254 -6.76 -26.47 -7.07
N LYS A 255 -6.17 -25.28 -7.24
CA LYS A 255 -5.54 -24.84 -8.49
C LYS A 255 -4.31 -25.68 -8.89
N VAL A 256 -3.73 -26.46 -7.97
CA VAL A 256 -2.58 -27.34 -8.23
C VAL A 256 -2.91 -28.80 -7.92
N ALA A 257 -4.18 -29.21 -8.04
CA ALA A 257 -4.64 -30.58 -7.80
C ALA A 257 -3.82 -31.65 -8.55
N VAL A 258 -3.24 -31.29 -9.70
CA VAL A 258 -2.35 -32.16 -10.49
C VAL A 258 -1.14 -32.69 -9.70
N LEU A 259 -0.69 -31.96 -8.66
CA LEU A 259 0.43 -32.39 -7.83
C LEU A 259 0.07 -33.53 -6.86
N LYS A 260 -1.21 -33.85 -6.69
CA LYS A 260 -1.69 -34.81 -5.69
C LYS A 260 -0.96 -36.16 -5.80
N GLY A 261 -0.97 -36.78 -6.98
CA GLY A 261 -0.43 -38.13 -7.15
C GLY A 261 1.08 -38.20 -6.89
N GLU A 262 1.83 -37.19 -7.33
CA GLU A 262 3.27 -37.12 -7.06
C GLU A 262 3.57 -36.85 -5.57
N LEU A 263 2.76 -36.00 -4.93
CA LEU A 263 2.87 -35.76 -3.48
C LEU A 263 2.58 -37.01 -2.65
N GLU A 264 1.54 -37.78 -3.00
CA GLU A 264 1.22 -39.05 -2.32
C GLU A 264 2.38 -40.06 -2.43
N ALA A 265 3.10 -40.08 -3.55
CA ALA A 265 4.28 -40.92 -3.73
C ALA A 265 5.50 -40.44 -2.94
N ARG A 266 5.69 -39.11 -2.82
CA ARG A 266 6.85 -38.51 -2.13
C ARG A 266 6.68 -38.38 -0.61
N LEU A 267 5.44 -38.32 -0.13
CA LEU A 267 5.09 -38.18 1.27
C LEU A 267 4.33 -39.42 1.76
N PRO A 268 5.01 -40.59 1.85
CA PRO A 268 4.35 -41.82 2.26
C PRO A 268 3.76 -41.67 3.66
N GLY A 269 2.50 -42.11 3.82
CA GLY A 269 1.75 -41.99 5.07
C GLY A 269 0.94 -40.69 5.19
N TRP A 270 1.13 -39.72 4.31
CA TRP A 270 0.27 -38.53 4.23
C TRP A 270 -0.88 -38.71 3.25
N ARG A 271 -2.08 -38.43 3.72
CA ARG A 271 -3.28 -38.31 2.88
C ARG A 271 -3.33 -36.91 2.28
N ILE A 272 -3.17 -36.82 0.97
CA ILE A 272 -3.26 -35.55 0.25
C ILE A 272 -4.70 -35.28 -0.18
N VAL A 273 -5.25 -34.16 0.29
CA VAL A 273 -6.62 -33.74 -0.01
C VAL A 273 -6.58 -32.50 -0.90
N VAL A 274 -7.29 -32.53 -2.01
CA VAL A 274 -7.45 -31.35 -2.86
C VAL A 274 -8.49 -30.44 -2.20
N GLY A 275 -8.06 -29.27 -1.76
CA GLY A 275 -8.91 -28.21 -1.24
C GLY A 275 -9.59 -27.41 -2.35
N THR A 276 -10.00 -26.19 -2.02
CA THR A 276 -10.75 -25.32 -2.94
C THR A 276 -9.84 -24.61 -3.93
N THR A 277 -10.40 -24.22 -5.08
CA THR A 277 -9.69 -23.39 -6.06
C THR A 277 -9.59 -21.93 -5.62
N GLU A 278 -10.59 -21.44 -4.89
CA GLU A 278 -10.64 -20.08 -4.34
C GLU A 278 -10.67 -20.12 -2.82
N ALA A 279 -9.95 -19.20 -2.17
CA ALA A 279 -9.80 -19.19 -0.72
C ALA A 279 -11.14 -18.93 0.01
N ILE A 280 -12.05 -18.13 -0.58
CA ILE A 280 -13.36 -17.81 0.01
C ILE A 280 -14.23 -19.05 0.30
N GLN A 281 -13.95 -20.15 -0.39
CA GLN A 281 -14.67 -21.42 -0.22
C GLN A 281 -14.10 -22.28 0.93
N LEU A 282 -12.91 -21.94 1.45
CA LEU A 282 -12.24 -22.70 2.51
C LEU A 282 -13.08 -22.80 3.77
N VAL A 283 -13.78 -21.73 4.15
CA VAL A 283 -14.64 -21.73 5.35
C VAL A 283 -15.68 -22.85 5.29
N ARG A 284 -16.36 -22.98 4.16
CA ARG A 284 -17.38 -24.03 3.97
C ARG A 284 -16.72 -25.40 3.89
N PHE A 285 -15.69 -25.52 3.06
CA PHE A 285 -14.93 -26.77 2.88
C PHE A 285 -14.45 -27.34 4.21
N LEU A 286 -13.79 -26.54 5.05
CA LEU A 286 -13.22 -27.00 6.32
C LEU A 286 -14.28 -27.38 7.36
N ARG A 287 -15.44 -26.70 7.35
CA ARG A 287 -16.54 -27.06 8.25
C ARG A 287 -17.20 -28.37 7.86
N GLU A 288 -17.28 -28.68 6.57
CA GLU A 288 -17.81 -29.93 6.03
C GLU A 288 -16.78 -31.08 6.06
N PHE A 289 -15.48 -30.77 6.09
CA PHE A 289 -14.39 -31.74 6.09
C PHE A 289 -14.16 -32.41 7.46
N LYS A 290 -14.79 -31.90 8.53
CA LYS A 290 -14.70 -32.46 9.88
C LYS A 290 -15.22 -33.90 9.97
#